data_AF-A0A959V0E9-F1
#
_entry.id   AF-A0A959V0E9-F1
#
_cell.length_a   1.000
_cell.length_b   1.000
_cell.length_c   1.000
_cell.angle_alpha   90.00
_cell.angle_beta   90.00
_cell.angle_gamma   90.00
#
_symmetry.space_group_name_H-M   'P 1'
#
loop_
_entity.id
_entity.type
_entity.pdbx_description
1 polymer ?
#
loop_
_entity_poly.entity_id
_entity_poly.type
_entity_poly.pdbx_seq_one_letter_code
_entity_poly.pdbx_strand_id
1 'polypeptide(L)'
;MRQLHFCLSLLFVWSCQALTPMPDAALRNWANGYWPGCIVGTNIDETHPGVSGATSLWLVTPGVQDLTGMSAFSNVTELQIHGLNLGTVNELPPQIQYLTINNCQFTSIVSSPTLFYLGIQYNNLTSVQLGYYPQLNGLGCAFNQLTTLDVSSCPALDYLNCGHNQLTSITGYGAFLYTLLADHNQLSNLSVPNYCSFLDISHNSFTSVPTANPNATRTVIAHHNQITSFWGGGSTFAVVDLSHNQLTQLPDLGPALRVLDVGNNPLTSIAYLPVELRVLAVDSTSLTCLPYLNKDLEELYAQGTALTCIPNQPIDLLMSASNFGFTPAVCPAGDPCYIALPSLAMKVFLQGPFDP
;
A
#
# COMPACT_ATOMS: atom_id res chain seq x y z
N MET A 1 -11.75 -46.03 -34.09
CA MET A 1 -12.46 -47.29 -33.79
C MET A 1 -11.83 -47.90 -32.55
N ARG A 2 -12.54 -47.89 -31.42
CA ARG A 2 -12.13 -48.57 -30.18
C ARG A 2 -12.26 -50.08 -30.41
N GLN A 3 -11.22 -50.87 -30.16
CA GLN A 3 -11.38 -52.32 -30.00
C GLN A 3 -11.36 -52.67 -28.52
N LEU A 4 -12.50 -53.15 -28.03
CA LEU A 4 -12.63 -53.87 -26.77
C LEU A 4 -12.21 -55.33 -26.99
N HIS A 5 -11.31 -55.84 -26.15
CA HIS A 5 -11.23 -57.26 -25.84
C HIS A 5 -11.67 -57.45 -24.39
N PHE A 6 -12.79 -58.16 -24.20
CA PHE A 6 -13.25 -58.59 -22.88
C PHE A 6 -12.52 -59.89 -22.52
N CYS A 7 -11.80 -59.88 -21.40
CA CYS A 7 -11.38 -61.10 -20.72
C CYS A 7 -11.73 -60.95 -19.24
N LEU A 8 -12.71 -61.74 -18.76
CA LEU A 8 -13.07 -61.85 -17.35
C LEU A 8 -11.91 -62.52 -16.60
N SER A 9 -11.17 -61.74 -15.82
CA SER A 9 -10.40 -62.23 -14.67
C SER A 9 -10.36 -61.12 -13.62
N LEU A 10 -10.45 -61.50 -12.34
CA LEU A 10 -10.56 -60.62 -11.17
C LEU A 10 -9.72 -59.34 -11.29
N LEU A 11 -10.37 -58.23 -11.67
CA LEU A 11 -9.77 -56.90 -11.65
C LEU A 11 -9.85 -56.41 -10.21
N PHE A 12 -8.74 -56.52 -9.49
CA PHE A 12 -8.35 -55.43 -8.59
C PHE A 12 -8.52 -54.15 -9.41
N VAL A 13 -9.46 -53.28 -9.02
CA VAL A 13 -9.52 -51.94 -9.56
C VAL A 13 -8.26 -51.26 -9.07
N TRP A 14 -7.18 -51.34 -9.84
CA TRP A 14 -6.08 -50.40 -9.68
C TRP A 14 -6.72 -49.05 -9.90
N SER A 15 -6.90 -48.28 -8.84
CA SER A 15 -7.16 -46.85 -8.97
C SER A 15 -6.09 -46.34 -9.91
N CYS A 16 -6.48 -45.92 -11.12
CA CYS A 16 -5.55 -45.32 -12.07
C CYS A 16 -4.93 -44.15 -11.34
N GLN A 17 -3.64 -44.26 -11.00
CA GLN A 17 -2.93 -43.23 -10.27
C GLN A 17 -3.00 -41.96 -11.12
N ALA A 18 -3.61 -40.91 -10.58
CA ALA A 18 -3.72 -39.63 -11.26
C ALA A 18 -2.33 -38.97 -11.22
N LEU A 19 -1.64 -38.98 -12.36
CA LEU A 19 -0.26 -38.53 -12.49
C LEU A 19 -0.21 -37.31 -13.41
N THR A 20 0.27 -36.20 -12.86
CA THR A 20 0.54 -34.98 -13.63
C THR A 20 2.04 -34.90 -13.98
N PRO A 21 2.42 -34.59 -15.24
CA PRO A 21 3.81 -34.36 -15.61
C PRO A 21 4.47 -33.26 -14.77
N MET A 22 5.67 -33.52 -14.27
CA MET A 22 6.48 -32.55 -13.54
C MET A 22 7.94 -32.61 -14.03
N PRO A 23 8.25 -32.03 -15.20
CA PRO A 23 9.54 -32.18 -15.89
C PRO A 23 10.73 -31.53 -15.17
N ASP A 24 10.53 -30.46 -14.41
CA ASP A 24 11.58 -29.80 -13.64
C ASP A 24 12.05 -30.67 -12.46
N ALA A 25 13.34 -31.02 -12.45
CA ALA A 25 13.91 -31.89 -11.42
C ALA A 25 14.00 -31.22 -10.04
N ALA A 26 14.27 -29.91 -10.00
CA ALA A 26 14.31 -29.16 -8.75
C ALA A 26 12.89 -29.04 -8.15
N LEU A 27 11.87 -28.87 -8.99
CA LEU A 27 10.47 -28.85 -8.54
C LEU A 27 10.03 -30.21 -8.00
N ARG A 28 10.38 -31.31 -8.68
CA ARG A 28 10.14 -32.67 -8.14
C ARG A 28 10.82 -32.89 -6.80
N ASN A 29 12.09 -32.48 -6.69
CA ASN A 29 12.84 -32.63 -5.45
C ASN A 29 12.23 -31.79 -4.31
N TRP A 30 11.76 -30.58 -4.61
CA TRP A 30 11.01 -29.76 -3.66
C TRP A 30 9.73 -30.48 -3.21
N ALA A 31 8.88 -30.92 -4.14
CA ALA A 31 7.62 -31.59 -3.80
C ALA A 31 7.85 -32.86 -2.98
N ASN A 32 8.82 -33.69 -3.35
CA ASN A 32 9.17 -34.91 -2.63
C ASN A 32 9.83 -34.65 -1.27
N GLY A 33 10.46 -33.48 -1.08
CA GLY A 33 11.03 -33.06 0.20
C GLY A 33 9.94 -32.72 1.23
N TYR A 34 8.86 -32.07 0.80
CA TYR A 34 7.71 -31.76 1.65
C TYR A 34 6.76 -32.96 1.81
N TRP A 35 6.57 -33.74 0.75
CA TRP A 35 5.69 -34.91 0.74
C TRP A 35 6.43 -36.14 0.19
N PRO A 36 7.17 -36.85 1.03
CA PRO A 36 7.94 -38.01 0.61
C PRO A 36 7.05 -39.08 -0.04
N GLY A 37 7.42 -39.49 -1.25
CA GLY A 37 6.69 -40.50 -2.03
C GLY A 37 5.63 -39.93 -2.98
N CYS A 38 5.49 -38.61 -3.07
CA CYS A 38 4.54 -37.99 -4.00
C CYS A 38 5.01 -37.99 -5.47
N ILE A 39 6.27 -38.34 -5.74
CA ILE A 39 6.82 -38.37 -7.10
C ILE A 39 6.93 -39.79 -7.64
N VAL A 40 6.38 -40.02 -8.84
CA VAL A 40 6.45 -41.27 -9.59
C VAL A 40 7.11 -41.04 -10.94
N GLY A 41 8.40 -41.38 -11.02
CA GLY A 41 9.23 -41.12 -12.21
C GLY A 41 9.40 -39.61 -12.44
N THR A 42 8.86 -39.11 -13.54
CA THR A 42 8.86 -37.67 -13.91
C THR A 42 7.50 -37.00 -13.65
N ASN A 43 6.63 -37.63 -12.88
CA ASN A 43 5.27 -37.15 -12.59
C ASN A 43 5.07 -36.98 -11.09
N ILE A 44 4.12 -36.13 -10.72
CA ILE A 44 3.59 -36.02 -9.35
C ILE A 44 2.27 -36.79 -9.24
N ASP A 45 2.09 -37.50 -8.13
CA ASP A 45 0.86 -38.22 -7.78
C ASP A 45 -0.15 -37.30 -7.09
N GLU A 46 -1.21 -36.98 -7.83
CA GLU A 46 -2.31 -36.13 -7.37
C GLU A 46 -3.08 -36.77 -6.22
N THR A 47 -3.08 -38.11 -6.12
CA THR A 47 -3.80 -38.83 -5.06
C THR A 47 -3.02 -38.88 -3.74
N HIS A 48 -1.75 -38.45 -3.74
CA HIS A 48 -0.95 -38.40 -2.54
C HIS A 48 -1.63 -37.48 -1.49
N PRO A 49 -1.84 -37.95 -0.24
CA PRO A 49 -2.57 -37.17 0.77
C PRO A 49 -1.98 -35.79 1.04
N GLY A 50 -0.66 -35.65 0.91
CA GLY A 50 0.03 -34.38 1.02
C GLY A 50 -0.22 -33.41 -0.14
N VAL A 51 -0.31 -33.92 -1.37
CA VAL A 51 -0.53 -33.11 -2.58
C VAL A 51 -2.00 -32.68 -2.66
N SER A 52 -2.91 -33.64 -2.49
CA SER A 52 -4.36 -33.38 -2.45
C SER A 52 -4.79 -32.59 -1.22
N GLY A 53 -4.08 -32.69 -0.10
CA GLY A 53 -4.39 -31.96 1.13
C GLY A 53 -3.77 -30.57 1.25
N ALA A 54 -2.85 -30.18 0.37
CA ALA A 54 -2.18 -28.89 0.44
C ALA A 54 -3.12 -27.74 0.08
N THR A 55 -3.06 -26.65 0.85
CA THR A 55 -3.84 -25.42 0.62
C THR A 55 -2.96 -24.19 0.38
N SER A 56 -1.73 -24.20 0.89
CA SER A 56 -0.75 -23.13 0.74
C SER A 56 0.61 -23.71 0.41
N LEU A 57 1.34 -23.05 -0.50
CA LEU A 57 2.65 -23.48 -0.98
C LEU A 57 3.67 -22.34 -0.87
N TRP A 58 4.89 -22.69 -0.43
CA TRP A 58 6.05 -21.80 -0.44
C TRP A 58 7.17 -22.41 -1.28
N LEU A 59 7.49 -21.75 -2.39
CA LEU A 59 8.49 -22.19 -3.34
C LEU A 59 9.68 -21.24 -3.35
N VAL A 60 10.74 -21.66 -2.65
CA VAL A 60 12.00 -20.91 -2.49
C VAL A 60 13.22 -21.69 -2.99
N THR A 61 12.98 -22.83 -3.65
CA THR A 61 14.02 -23.80 -4.01
C THR A 61 14.85 -23.32 -5.20
N PRO A 62 16.15 -23.02 -5.03
CA PRO A 62 17.00 -22.61 -6.13
C PRO A 62 17.02 -23.67 -7.24
N GLY A 63 17.03 -23.22 -8.49
CA GLY A 63 17.14 -24.09 -9.66
C GLY A 63 15.80 -24.53 -10.27
N VAL A 64 14.66 -24.23 -9.63
CA VAL A 64 13.36 -24.35 -10.30
C VAL A 64 13.24 -23.28 -11.38
N GLN A 65 12.96 -23.71 -12.61
CA GLN A 65 12.80 -22.84 -13.78
C GLN A 65 11.47 -23.09 -14.50
N ASP A 66 10.86 -24.26 -14.30
CA ASP A 66 9.60 -24.66 -14.94
C ASP A 66 8.61 -25.14 -13.87
N LEU A 67 7.44 -24.51 -13.83
CA LEU A 67 6.36 -24.81 -12.87
C LEU A 67 5.40 -25.89 -13.36
N THR A 68 5.68 -26.55 -14.49
CA THR A 68 4.85 -27.64 -15.01
C THR A 68 4.71 -28.72 -13.94
N GLY A 69 3.47 -29.10 -13.62
CA GLY A 69 3.10 -30.01 -12.54
C GLY A 69 2.41 -29.35 -11.35
N MET A 70 2.41 -28.01 -11.27
CA MET A 70 1.75 -27.28 -10.18
C MET A 70 0.22 -27.42 -10.19
N SER A 71 -0.38 -27.84 -11.31
CA SER A 71 -1.81 -28.13 -11.41
C SER A 71 -2.26 -29.33 -10.57
N ALA A 72 -1.34 -30.22 -10.18
CA ALA A 72 -1.62 -31.35 -9.30
C ALA A 72 -2.10 -30.94 -7.90
N PHE A 73 -1.73 -29.74 -7.45
CA PHE A 73 -2.13 -29.17 -6.17
C PHE A 73 -3.53 -28.53 -6.25
N SER A 74 -4.54 -29.38 -6.47
CA SER A 74 -5.90 -28.95 -6.82
C SER A 74 -6.64 -28.11 -5.76
N ASN A 75 -6.25 -28.20 -4.49
CA ASN A 75 -6.86 -27.47 -3.37
C ASN A 75 -6.04 -26.25 -2.92
N VAL A 76 -4.94 -25.93 -3.61
CA VAL A 76 -4.09 -24.80 -3.24
C VAL A 76 -4.72 -23.47 -3.66
N THR A 77 -4.92 -22.61 -2.68
CA THR A 77 -5.45 -21.26 -2.83
C THR A 77 -4.39 -20.18 -2.65
N GLU A 78 -3.24 -20.52 -2.08
CA GLU A 78 -2.12 -19.60 -1.86
C GLU A 78 -0.79 -20.19 -2.36
N LEU A 79 -0.06 -19.41 -3.15
CA LEU A 79 1.26 -19.76 -3.64
C LEU A 79 2.20 -18.56 -3.50
N GLN A 80 3.29 -18.77 -2.78
CA GLN A 80 4.37 -17.81 -2.65
C GLN A 80 5.61 -18.34 -3.35
N ILE A 81 6.15 -17.57 -4.27
CA ILE A 81 7.35 -17.88 -5.04
C ILE A 81 8.37 -16.79 -4.75
N HIS A 82 9.57 -17.17 -4.30
CA HIS A 82 10.62 -16.21 -3.99
C HIS A 82 12.00 -16.68 -4.43
N GLY A 83 12.74 -15.79 -5.09
CA GLY A 83 14.17 -16.00 -5.39
C GLY A 83 14.46 -17.02 -6.49
N LEU A 84 13.49 -17.30 -7.37
CA LEU A 84 13.67 -18.23 -8.49
C LEU A 84 14.16 -17.53 -9.75
N ASN A 85 14.54 -18.28 -10.78
CA ASN A 85 14.83 -17.72 -12.11
C ASN A 85 13.90 -18.37 -13.13
N LEU A 86 12.62 -18.00 -13.10
CA LEU A 86 11.57 -18.71 -13.82
C LEU A 86 11.55 -18.39 -15.33
N GLY A 87 11.97 -17.19 -15.73
CA GLY A 87 11.76 -16.70 -17.10
C GLY A 87 10.28 -16.45 -17.42
N THR A 88 9.40 -17.43 -17.24
CA THR A 88 7.94 -17.35 -17.32
C THR A 88 7.28 -18.15 -16.19
N VAL A 89 6.10 -17.71 -15.73
CA VAL A 89 5.27 -18.48 -14.79
C VAL A 89 4.23 -19.23 -15.62
N ASN A 90 4.57 -20.47 -15.99
CA ASN A 90 3.88 -21.23 -17.03
C ASN A 90 2.69 -22.08 -16.54
N GLU A 91 2.67 -22.49 -15.28
CA GLU A 91 1.55 -23.23 -14.70
C GLU A 91 1.34 -22.84 -13.24
N LEU A 92 0.07 -22.78 -12.81
CA LEU A 92 -0.35 -22.42 -11.46
C LEU A 92 -1.40 -23.43 -10.95
N PRO A 93 -1.56 -23.58 -9.63
CA PRO A 93 -2.66 -24.33 -9.06
C PRO A 93 -4.04 -23.81 -9.56
N PRO A 94 -4.99 -24.69 -9.87
CA PRO A 94 -6.23 -24.31 -10.55
C PRO A 94 -7.21 -23.49 -9.69
N GLN A 95 -7.07 -23.51 -8.36
CA GLN A 95 -7.91 -22.78 -7.42
C GLN A 95 -7.18 -21.60 -6.76
N ILE A 96 -6.06 -21.15 -7.35
CA ILE A 96 -5.24 -20.09 -6.79
C ILE A 96 -6.03 -18.79 -6.63
N GLN A 97 -5.94 -18.19 -5.44
CA GLN A 97 -6.57 -16.91 -5.10
C GLN A 97 -5.51 -15.87 -4.70
N TYR A 98 -4.42 -16.29 -4.06
CA TYR A 98 -3.35 -15.43 -3.59
C TYR A 98 -2.03 -15.89 -4.17
N LEU A 99 -1.44 -15.08 -5.05
CA LEU A 99 -0.16 -15.37 -5.69
C LEU A 99 0.83 -14.28 -5.36
N THR A 100 1.98 -14.66 -4.81
CA THR A 100 3.15 -13.76 -4.70
C THR A 100 4.33 -14.33 -5.47
N ILE A 101 4.98 -13.51 -6.28
CA ILE A 101 6.13 -13.89 -7.10
C ILE A 101 7.17 -12.78 -6.96
N ASN A 102 8.08 -12.92 -5.99
CA ASN A 102 9.03 -11.88 -5.64
C ASN A 102 10.45 -12.29 -6.02
N ASN A 103 11.23 -11.37 -6.60
CA ASN A 103 12.63 -11.62 -6.97
C ASN A 103 12.78 -12.87 -7.87
N CYS A 104 11.93 -13.01 -8.90
CA CYS A 104 11.85 -14.21 -9.73
C CYS A 104 12.23 -14.01 -11.21
N GLN A 105 12.56 -12.77 -11.62
CA GLN A 105 12.99 -12.39 -12.98
C GLN A 105 12.06 -12.89 -14.11
N PHE A 106 10.79 -13.14 -13.80
CA PHE A 106 9.84 -13.62 -14.79
C PHE A 106 9.42 -12.48 -15.73
N THR A 107 8.95 -12.82 -16.93
CA THR A 107 8.51 -11.87 -17.96
C THR A 107 7.03 -11.96 -18.27
N SER A 108 6.40 -13.09 -17.93
CA SER A 108 4.97 -13.32 -18.12
C SER A 108 4.41 -14.28 -17.08
N ILE A 109 3.10 -14.18 -16.84
CA ILE A 109 2.33 -15.06 -15.94
C ILE A 109 1.17 -15.63 -16.74
N VAL A 110 0.94 -16.93 -16.58
CA VAL A 110 -0.26 -17.59 -17.10
C VAL A 110 -1.53 -16.97 -16.50
N SER A 111 -2.60 -16.89 -17.30
CA SER A 111 -3.90 -16.38 -16.85
C SER A 111 -4.43 -17.20 -15.66
N SER A 112 -4.97 -16.50 -14.65
CA SER A 112 -5.68 -17.12 -13.54
C SER A 112 -6.94 -16.28 -13.18
N PRO A 113 -8.13 -16.67 -13.69
CA PRO A 113 -9.35 -15.87 -13.51
C PRO A 113 -9.89 -15.87 -12.08
N THR A 114 -9.44 -16.81 -11.23
CA THR A 114 -9.82 -16.93 -9.81
C THR A 114 -8.96 -16.06 -8.89
N LEU A 115 -7.93 -15.42 -9.43
CA LEU A 115 -6.96 -14.70 -8.62
C LEU A 115 -7.57 -13.43 -8.01
N PHE A 116 -7.50 -13.36 -6.69
CA PHE A 116 -8.01 -12.25 -5.88
C PHE A 116 -6.90 -11.26 -5.51
N TYR A 117 -5.68 -11.77 -5.28
CA TYR A 117 -4.50 -10.98 -4.97
C TYR A 117 -3.29 -11.41 -5.81
N LEU A 118 -2.60 -10.44 -6.41
CA LEU A 118 -1.36 -10.63 -7.16
C LEU A 118 -0.26 -9.73 -6.59
N GLY A 119 0.76 -10.33 -5.99
CA GLY A 119 2.00 -9.68 -5.60
C GLY A 119 3.13 -10.07 -6.55
N ILE A 120 3.77 -9.10 -7.18
CA ILE A 120 4.87 -9.27 -8.14
C ILE A 120 6.02 -8.30 -7.83
N GLN A 121 6.26 -8.09 -6.54
CA GLN A 121 7.19 -7.07 -6.05
C GLN A 121 8.65 -7.49 -6.25
N TYR A 122 9.56 -6.53 -6.30
CA TYR A 122 11.01 -6.78 -6.41
C TYR A 122 11.36 -7.63 -7.64
N ASN A 123 10.73 -7.34 -8.78
CA ASN A 123 11.13 -7.90 -10.06
C ASN A 123 11.72 -6.78 -10.93
N ASN A 124 12.30 -7.14 -12.07
CA ASN A 124 12.82 -6.17 -13.03
C ASN A 124 11.79 -5.94 -14.16
N LEU A 125 10.49 -5.93 -13.84
CA LEU A 125 9.45 -5.81 -14.85
C LEU A 125 9.42 -4.41 -15.43
N THR A 126 9.42 -4.30 -16.75
CA THR A 126 9.23 -3.05 -17.48
C THR A 126 7.78 -2.85 -17.94
N SER A 127 6.99 -3.93 -17.95
CA SER A 127 5.55 -3.90 -18.18
C SER A 127 4.87 -5.06 -17.44
N VAL A 128 3.57 -4.91 -17.17
CA VAL A 128 2.71 -5.96 -16.62
C VAL A 128 1.44 -6.06 -17.46
N GLN A 129 1.03 -7.29 -17.80
CA GLN A 129 -0.19 -7.55 -18.56
C GLN A 129 -1.26 -8.08 -17.60
N LEU A 130 -2.33 -7.30 -17.41
CA LEU A 130 -3.41 -7.59 -16.44
C LEU A 130 -4.73 -8.05 -17.10
N GLY A 131 -4.74 -8.27 -18.42
CA GLY A 131 -5.94 -8.55 -19.23
C GLY A 131 -6.78 -9.78 -18.87
N TYR A 132 -6.46 -10.48 -17.78
CA TYR A 132 -7.00 -11.78 -17.41
C TYR A 132 -7.42 -11.91 -15.94
N TYR A 133 -7.51 -10.79 -15.19
CA TYR A 133 -7.81 -10.83 -13.74
C TYR A 133 -9.05 -10.00 -13.35
N PRO A 134 -10.26 -10.39 -13.79
CA PRO A 134 -11.49 -9.62 -13.53
C PRO A 134 -11.91 -9.60 -12.06
N GLN A 135 -11.44 -10.56 -11.25
CA GLN A 135 -11.72 -10.65 -9.82
C GLN A 135 -10.60 -10.07 -8.95
N LEU A 136 -9.55 -9.50 -9.55
CA LEU A 136 -8.42 -8.98 -8.79
C LEU A 136 -8.87 -7.80 -7.93
N ASN A 137 -8.65 -7.95 -6.64
CA ASN A 137 -8.99 -6.97 -5.62
C ASN A 137 -7.73 -6.27 -5.11
N GLY A 138 -6.61 -6.99 -5.01
CA GLY A 138 -5.32 -6.43 -4.65
C GLY A 138 -4.21 -6.67 -5.68
N LEU A 139 -3.49 -5.62 -6.03
CA LEU A 139 -2.29 -5.68 -6.86
C LEU A 139 -1.10 -5.03 -6.13
N GLY A 140 -0.04 -5.78 -5.92
CA GLY A 140 1.25 -5.29 -5.45
C GLY A 140 2.32 -5.47 -6.53
N CYS A 141 2.72 -4.39 -7.20
CA CYS A 141 3.77 -4.39 -8.22
C CYS A 141 4.94 -3.43 -7.89
N ALA A 142 5.10 -3.09 -6.62
CA ALA A 142 6.18 -2.22 -6.15
C ALA A 142 7.58 -2.77 -6.43
N PHE A 143 8.57 -1.87 -6.47
CA PHE A 143 9.98 -2.23 -6.72
C PHE A 143 10.16 -2.97 -8.06
N ASN A 144 9.71 -2.33 -9.13
CA ASN A 144 9.89 -2.77 -10.51
C ASN A 144 10.45 -1.60 -11.36
N GLN A 145 10.43 -1.74 -12.68
CA GLN A 145 10.89 -0.73 -13.63
C GLN A 145 9.75 -0.30 -14.57
N LEU A 146 8.50 -0.34 -14.07
CA LEU A 146 7.32 0.01 -14.85
C LEU A 146 7.34 1.51 -15.19
N THR A 147 7.07 1.85 -16.44
CA THR A 147 6.99 3.25 -16.91
C THR A 147 5.55 3.75 -17.06
N THR A 148 4.62 2.82 -17.26
CA THR A 148 3.17 3.03 -17.26
C THR A 148 2.47 1.83 -16.62
N LEU A 149 1.25 2.04 -16.11
CA LEU A 149 0.43 0.98 -15.55
C LEU A 149 -1.05 1.19 -15.94
N ASP A 150 -1.62 0.23 -16.66
CA ASP A 150 -3.05 0.18 -16.94
C ASP A 150 -3.71 -0.97 -16.18
N VAL A 151 -4.62 -0.63 -15.26
CA VAL A 151 -5.40 -1.58 -14.46
C VAL A 151 -6.86 -1.66 -14.90
N SER A 152 -7.18 -1.20 -16.12
CA SER A 152 -8.54 -1.22 -16.70
C SER A 152 -9.21 -2.59 -16.70
N SER A 153 -8.42 -3.67 -16.70
CA SER A 153 -8.88 -5.06 -16.67
C SER A 153 -9.20 -5.59 -15.26
N CYS A 154 -8.99 -4.77 -14.22
CA CYS A 154 -9.20 -5.12 -12.81
C CYS A 154 -10.25 -4.19 -12.17
N PRO A 155 -11.54 -4.29 -12.55
CA PRO A 155 -12.58 -3.35 -12.11
C PRO A 155 -12.91 -3.44 -10.61
N ALA A 156 -12.56 -4.54 -9.95
CA ALA A 156 -12.81 -4.80 -8.53
C ALA A 156 -11.62 -4.39 -7.62
N LEU A 157 -10.58 -3.76 -8.19
CA LEU A 157 -9.36 -3.41 -7.46
C LEU A 157 -9.67 -2.39 -6.35
N ASP A 158 -9.40 -2.76 -5.11
CA ASP A 158 -9.52 -1.89 -3.93
C ASP A 158 -8.16 -1.50 -3.34
N TYR A 159 -7.12 -2.28 -3.65
CA TYR A 159 -5.75 -2.08 -3.19
C TYR A 159 -4.78 -2.09 -4.37
N LEU A 160 -4.06 -0.98 -4.55
CA LEU A 160 -2.97 -0.88 -5.51
C LEU A 160 -1.71 -0.37 -4.81
N ASN A 161 -0.66 -1.19 -4.84
CA ASN A 161 0.69 -0.77 -4.50
C ASN A 161 1.60 -0.87 -5.72
N CYS A 162 1.99 0.28 -6.26
CA CYS A 162 2.86 0.43 -7.42
C CYS A 162 4.07 1.33 -7.12
N GLY A 163 4.40 1.52 -5.83
CA GLY A 163 5.51 2.36 -5.40
C GLY A 163 6.87 1.88 -5.91
N HIS A 164 7.88 2.74 -5.88
CA HIS A 164 9.24 2.43 -6.34
C HIS A 164 9.26 1.85 -7.77
N ASN A 165 8.73 2.62 -8.71
CA ASN A 165 8.78 2.34 -10.15
C ASN A 165 9.27 3.58 -10.90
N GLN A 166 9.08 3.63 -12.23
CA GLN A 166 9.38 4.77 -13.07
C GLN A 166 8.09 5.31 -13.72
N LEU A 167 6.96 5.17 -13.02
CA LEU A 167 5.64 5.46 -13.58
C LEU A 167 5.48 6.94 -13.87
N THR A 168 5.09 7.24 -15.12
CA THR A 168 4.67 8.58 -15.55
C THR A 168 3.14 8.68 -15.65
N SER A 169 2.44 7.55 -15.70
CA SER A 169 0.98 7.49 -15.69
C SER A 169 0.47 6.17 -15.10
N ILE A 170 -0.69 6.27 -14.47
CA ILE A 170 -1.51 5.13 -14.02
C ILE A 170 -2.92 5.37 -14.58
N THR A 171 -3.52 4.35 -15.20
CA THR A 171 -4.84 4.46 -15.83
C THR A 171 -5.75 3.29 -15.46
N GLY A 172 -7.05 3.48 -15.65
CA GLY A 172 -8.02 2.39 -15.65
C GLY A 172 -8.49 1.88 -14.28
N TYR A 173 -8.01 2.45 -13.17
CA TYR A 173 -8.52 2.06 -11.84
C TYR A 173 -9.97 2.52 -11.64
N GLY A 174 -10.75 1.65 -11.00
CA GLY A 174 -12.18 1.86 -10.75
C GLY A 174 -12.47 2.85 -9.62
N ALA A 175 -13.74 3.21 -9.47
CA ALA A 175 -14.20 4.10 -8.40
C ALA A 175 -13.97 3.53 -6.99
N PHE A 176 -13.83 2.20 -6.86
CA PHE A 176 -13.75 1.47 -5.59
C PHE A 176 -12.34 1.35 -5.00
N LEU A 177 -11.32 1.92 -5.65
CA LEU A 177 -9.96 1.88 -5.10
C LEU A 177 -9.92 2.61 -3.75
N TYR A 178 -9.62 1.85 -2.69
CA TYR A 178 -9.62 2.31 -1.31
C TYR A 178 -8.21 2.72 -0.86
N THR A 179 -7.18 2.02 -1.34
CA THR A 179 -5.76 2.29 -1.04
C THR A 179 -4.97 2.40 -2.33
N LEU A 180 -4.26 3.53 -2.48
CA LEU A 180 -3.34 3.78 -3.59
C LEU A 180 -1.98 4.19 -3.04
N LEU A 181 -1.00 3.30 -3.19
CA LEU A 181 0.41 3.54 -2.89
C LEU A 181 1.17 3.67 -4.21
N ALA A 182 1.57 4.89 -4.54
CA ALA A 182 2.25 5.25 -5.79
C ALA A 182 3.52 6.09 -5.51
N ASP A 183 4.09 5.94 -4.33
CA ASP A 183 5.31 6.62 -3.89
C ASP A 183 6.53 6.28 -4.77
N HIS A 184 7.54 7.14 -4.80
CA HIS A 184 8.78 6.91 -5.54
C HIS A 184 8.55 6.57 -7.02
N ASN A 185 7.92 7.50 -7.73
CA ASN A 185 7.64 7.41 -9.16
C ASN A 185 7.97 8.75 -9.85
N GLN A 186 7.52 8.92 -11.09
CA GLN A 186 7.70 10.15 -11.90
C GLN A 186 6.35 10.78 -12.24
N LEU A 187 5.35 10.59 -11.38
CA LEU A 187 4.00 11.10 -11.60
C LEU A 187 3.95 12.59 -11.35
N SER A 188 3.25 13.32 -12.22
CA SER A 188 2.95 14.75 -12.03
C SER A 188 1.45 15.03 -12.05
N ASN A 189 0.64 14.03 -12.41
CA ASN A 189 -0.81 14.11 -12.43
C ASN A 189 -1.42 12.72 -12.22
N LEU A 190 -2.60 12.67 -11.60
CA LEU A 190 -3.31 11.45 -11.25
C LEU A 190 -4.77 11.80 -10.99
N SER A 191 -5.72 10.97 -11.41
CA SER A 191 -7.10 11.07 -10.88
C SER A 191 -7.20 10.25 -9.59
N VAL A 192 -7.83 10.77 -8.53
CA VAL A 192 -7.98 9.97 -7.30
C VAL A 192 -9.41 9.44 -7.20
N PRO A 193 -9.61 8.14 -6.94
CA PRO A 193 -10.95 7.56 -6.79
C PRO A 193 -11.73 8.14 -5.62
N ASN A 194 -13.06 8.23 -5.77
CA ASN A 194 -13.95 8.87 -4.79
C ASN A 194 -13.95 8.20 -3.41
N TYR A 195 -13.58 6.92 -3.33
CA TYR A 195 -13.54 6.15 -2.08
C TYR A 195 -12.11 5.91 -1.57
N CYS A 196 -11.11 6.55 -2.19
CA CYS A 196 -9.72 6.42 -1.76
C CYS A 196 -9.58 6.99 -0.34
N SER A 197 -9.26 6.12 0.62
CA SER A 197 -9.07 6.49 2.02
C SER A 197 -7.59 6.66 2.37
N PHE A 198 -6.71 5.96 1.66
CA PHE A 198 -5.27 6.04 1.83
C PHE A 198 -4.60 6.36 0.50
N LEU A 199 -4.01 7.55 0.41
CA LEU A 199 -3.27 8.02 -0.76
C LEU A 199 -1.82 8.29 -0.37
N ASP A 200 -0.88 7.56 -0.98
CA ASP A 200 0.54 7.86 -0.93
C ASP A 200 1.06 8.18 -2.34
N ILE A 201 1.49 9.42 -2.52
CA ILE A 201 2.10 9.95 -3.75
C ILE A 201 3.44 10.62 -3.43
N SER A 202 4.06 10.27 -2.30
CA SER A 202 5.36 10.83 -1.92
C SER A 202 6.44 10.54 -2.96
N HIS A 203 7.50 11.35 -2.99
CA HIS A 203 8.61 11.19 -3.94
C HIS A 203 8.15 11.09 -5.41
N ASN A 204 7.43 12.12 -5.86
CA ASN A 204 6.94 12.28 -7.23
C ASN A 204 7.20 13.73 -7.69
N SER A 205 6.50 14.20 -8.73
CA SER A 205 6.63 15.54 -9.32
C SER A 205 5.31 16.32 -9.34
N PHE A 206 4.47 16.15 -8.33
CA PHE A 206 3.19 16.87 -8.22
C PHE A 206 3.39 18.33 -7.81
N THR A 207 2.66 19.24 -8.46
CA THR A 207 2.61 20.68 -8.09
C THR A 207 1.41 21.05 -7.22
N SER A 208 0.47 20.13 -7.08
CA SER A 208 -0.71 20.20 -6.22
C SER A 208 -1.09 18.78 -5.83
N VAL A 209 -1.63 18.56 -4.63
CA VAL A 209 -2.24 17.27 -4.31
C VAL A 209 -3.42 17.04 -5.27
N PRO A 210 -3.48 15.92 -5.99
CA PRO A 210 -4.62 15.59 -6.84
C PRO A 210 -5.95 15.66 -6.08
N THR A 211 -6.98 16.18 -6.73
CA THR A 211 -8.31 16.27 -6.12
C THR A 211 -8.83 14.88 -5.80
N ALA A 212 -9.14 14.65 -4.52
CA ALA A 212 -9.80 13.46 -4.01
C ALA A 212 -11.09 13.86 -3.28
N ASN A 213 -11.88 12.89 -2.83
CA ASN A 213 -13.03 13.17 -1.97
C ASN A 213 -12.55 13.49 -0.53
N PRO A 214 -12.76 14.73 -0.04
CA PRO A 214 -12.35 15.15 1.31
C PRO A 214 -12.93 14.32 2.46
N ASN A 215 -14.09 13.72 2.24
CA ASN A 215 -14.84 13.00 3.27
C ASN A 215 -14.67 11.48 3.18
N ALA A 216 -13.90 10.99 2.21
CA ALA A 216 -13.46 9.59 2.15
C ALA A 216 -11.98 9.43 2.50
N THR A 217 -11.18 10.46 2.19
CA THR A 217 -9.72 10.44 2.38
C THR A 217 -9.40 10.61 3.86
N ARG A 218 -8.67 9.63 4.42
CA ARG A 218 -8.25 9.64 5.82
C ARG A 218 -6.75 9.88 5.98
N THR A 219 -5.96 9.37 5.03
CA THR A 219 -4.50 9.50 5.03
C THR A 219 -4.04 10.05 3.69
N VAL A 220 -3.25 11.13 3.75
CA VAL A 220 -2.56 11.71 2.58
C VAL A 220 -1.08 11.81 2.91
N ILE A 221 -0.26 11.05 2.19
CA ILE A 221 1.19 11.12 2.24
C ILE A 221 1.66 11.64 0.89
N ALA A 222 2.18 12.87 0.84
CA ALA A 222 2.61 13.51 -0.40
C ALA A 222 3.91 14.30 -0.23
N HIS A 223 4.76 13.86 0.72
CA HIS A 223 6.05 14.49 0.94
C HIS A 223 6.97 14.37 -0.27
N HIS A 224 7.98 15.24 -0.35
CA HIS A 224 8.99 15.22 -1.42
C HIS A 224 8.37 15.35 -2.82
N ASN A 225 7.58 16.41 -3.00
CA ASN A 225 6.99 16.82 -4.27
C ASN A 225 7.30 18.33 -4.51
N GLN A 226 6.56 18.97 -5.42
CA GLN A 226 6.63 20.43 -5.68
C GLN A 226 5.29 21.11 -5.34
N ILE A 227 4.58 20.58 -4.34
CA ILE A 227 3.19 20.96 -4.05
C ILE A 227 3.13 22.39 -3.51
N THR A 228 2.29 23.20 -4.14
CA THR A 228 2.01 24.60 -3.74
C THR A 228 0.62 24.79 -3.15
N SER A 229 -0.27 23.80 -3.30
CA SER A 229 -1.64 23.86 -2.82
C SER A 229 -2.19 22.48 -2.45
N PHE A 230 -3.06 22.49 -1.43
CA PHE A 230 -3.85 21.35 -0.99
C PHE A 230 -5.32 21.80 -0.88
N TRP A 231 -6.26 20.97 -1.31
CA TRP A 231 -7.67 21.35 -1.45
C TRP A 231 -8.43 21.45 -0.10
N GLY A 232 -8.04 20.67 0.93
CA GLY A 232 -8.59 20.74 2.29
C GLY A 232 -10.12 20.55 2.38
N GLY A 233 -10.75 21.09 3.41
CA GLY A 233 -12.21 21.07 3.60
C GLY A 233 -12.81 19.68 3.86
N GLY A 234 -11.99 18.71 4.23
CA GLY A 234 -12.40 17.36 4.63
C GLY A 234 -12.63 17.26 6.12
N SER A 235 -13.56 16.39 6.51
CA SER A 235 -13.85 16.10 7.93
C SER A 235 -13.21 14.80 8.43
N THR A 236 -12.57 14.03 7.53
CA THR A 236 -12.08 12.67 7.82
C THR A 236 -10.57 12.53 7.85
N PHE A 237 -9.82 13.57 7.52
CA PHE A 237 -8.35 13.52 7.58
C PHE A 237 -7.89 13.17 8.98
N ALA A 238 -7.10 12.11 9.11
CA ALA A 238 -6.46 11.72 10.36
C ALA A 238 -4.95 11.94 10.29
N VAL A 239 -4.34 11.72 9.12
CA VAL A 239 -2.90 11.85 8.90
C VAL A 239 -2.67 12.59 7.58
N VAL A 240 -1.92 13.69 7.66
CA VAL A 240 -1.49 14.48 6.49
C VAL A 240 -0.01 14.73 6.60
N ASP A 241 0.76 14.22 5.65
CA ASP A 241 2.17 14.53 5.46
C ASP A 241 2.37 15.22 4.11
N LEU A 242 2.69 16.50 4.17
CA LEU A 242 2.99 17.38 3.05
C LEU A 242 4.42 17.93 3.17
N SER A 243 5.29 17.28 3.94
CA SER A 243 6.65 17.76 4.16
C SER A 243 7.47 17.82 2.87
N HIS A 244 8.53 18.64 2.83
CA HIS A 244 9.39 18.79 1.64
C HIS A 244 8.60 19.15 0.37
N ASN A 245 7.92 20.29 0.42
CA ASN A 245 7.11 20.84 -0.67
C ASN A 245 7.30 22.37 -0.77
N GLN A 246 6.40 23.07 -1.46
CA GLN A 246 6.45 24.51 -1.71
C GLN A 246 5.20 25.23 -1.16
N LEU A 247 4.59 24.69 -0.10
CA LEU A 247 3.40 25.28 0.53
C LEU A 247 3.75 26.57 1.27
N THR A 248 3.02 27.63 0.96
CA THR A 248 3.12 28.93 1.66
C THR A 248 1.99 29.17 2.64
N GLN A 249 0.92 28.38 2.54
CA GLN A 249 -0.28 28.40 3.39
C GLN A 249 -0.92 27.01 3.42
N LEU A 250 -1.76 26.76 4.43
CA LEU A 250 -2.56 25.53 4.55
C LEU A 250 -4.05 25.86 4.39
N PRO A 251 -4.83 24.96 3.78
CA PRO A 251 -6.28 25.06 3.82
C PRO A 251 -6.82 24.64 5.20
N ASP A 252 -8.13 24.70 5.37
CA ASP A 252 -8.81 24.00 6.47
C ASP A 252 -8.60 22.48 6.35
N LEU A 253 -8.09 21.83 7.39
CA LEU A 253 -7.80 20.39 7.41
C LEU A 253 -8.83 19.59 8.22
N GLY A 254 -9.88 20.24 8.72
CA GLY A 254 -10.94 19.63 9.50
C GLY A 254 -10.57 19.28 10.94
N PRO A 255 -11.56 18.91 11.75
CA PRO A 255 -11.39 18.70 13.19
C PRO A 255 -10.73 17.35 13.55
N ALA A 256 -10.82 16.34 12.67
CA ALA A 256 -10.40 14.96 12.95
C ALA A 256 -8.89 14.71 12.79
N LEU A 257 -8.11 15.72 12.36
CA LEU A 257 -6.69 15.59 12.08
C LEU A 257 -5.90 15.30 13.35
N ARG A 258 -5.09 14.24 13.32
CA ARG A 258 -4.28 13.78 14.45
C ARG A 258 -2.78 13.96 14.23
N VAL A 259 -2.34 13.82 12.99
CA VAL A 259 -0.93 13.97 12.60
C VAL A 259 -0.86 14.94 11.43
N LEU A 260 -0.08 16.00 11.60
CA LEU A 260 0.23 16.96 10.55
C LEU A 260 1.74 17.13 10.45
N ASP A 261 2.30 16.72 9.31
CA ASP A 261 3.66 17.07 8.92
C ASP A 261 3.64 18.03 7.72
N VAL A 262 4.16 19.23 7.95
CA VAL A 262 4.33 20.28 6.93
C VAL A 262 5.75 20.82 6.96
N GLY A 263 6.69 20.08 7.56
CA GLY A 263 8.09 20.47 7.62
C GLY A 263 8.69 20.69 6.22
N ASN A 264 9.76 21.46 6.13
CA ASN A 264 10.46 21.76 4.88
C ASN A 264 9.52 22.38 3.82
N ASN A 265 8.71 23.34 4.25
CA ASN A 265 7.87 24.19 3.40
C ASN A 265 8.09 25.67 3.73
N PRO A 266 7.97 26.60 2.76
CA PRO A 266 8.08 28.05 2.99
C PRO A 266 6.84 28.65 3.69
N LEU A 267 6.26 27.91 4.63
CA LEU A 267 5.05 28.27 5.36
C LEU A 267 5.33 29.44 6.31
N THR A 268 4.56 30.51 6.21
CA THR A 268 4.76 31.73 7.03
C THR A 268 3.75 31.87 8.16
N SER A 269 2.62 31.17 8.09
CA SER A 269 1.61 31.13 9.13
C SER A 269 0.80 29.84 9.07
N ILE A 270 0.25 29.45 10.23
CA ILE A 270 -0.80 28.44 10.36
C ILE A 270 -1.96 29.13 11.05
N ALA A 271 -3.16 29.08 10.45
CA ALA A 271 -4.32 29.81 10.96
C ALA A 271 -4.77 29.30 12.33
N TYR A 272 -4.88 27.97 12.48
CA TYR A 272 -5.27 27.30 13.71
C TYR A 272 -4.83 25.83 13.67
N LEU A 273 -4.82 25.16 14.82
CA LEU A 273 -4.57 23.72 14.93
C LEU A 273 -5.87 22.98 15.26
N PRO A 274 -6.17 21.85 14.59
CA PRO A 274 -7.33 21.03 14.90
C PRO A 274 -7.34 20.54 16.35
N VAL A 275 -8.56 20.36 16.89
CA VAL A 275 -8.76 20.02 18.30
C VAL A 275 -8.27 18.60 18.66
N GLU A 276 -8.24 17.69 17.69
CA GLU A 276 -7.73 16.31 17.88
C GLU A 276 -6.25 16.14 17.52
N LEU A 277 -5.55 17.23 17.16
CA LEU A 277 -4.16 17.15 16.67
C LEU A 277 -3.20 16.75 17.80
N ARG A 278 -2.49 15.64 17.61
CA ARG A 278 -1.54 15.06 18.56
C ARG A 278 -0.09 15.30 18.16
N VAL A 279 0.21 15.24 16.87
CA VAL A 279 1.57 15.38 16.35
C VAL A 279 1.60 16.51 15.34
N LEU A 280 2.48 17.48 15.56
CA LEU A 280 2.74 18.59 14.64
C LEU A 280 4.23 18.64 14.29
N ALA A 281 4.55 18.47 13.02
CA ALA A 281 5.88 18.69 12.47
C ALA A 281 5.89 19.91 11.54
N VAL A 282 6.72 20.89 11.89
CA VAL A 282 6.92 22.17 11.21
C VAL A 282 8.40 22.50 11.07
N ASP A 283 9.27 21.49 11.07
CA ASP A 283 10.72 21.63 10.92
C ASP A 283 11.06 22.44 9.66
N SER A 284 12.09 23.28 9.72
CA SER A 284 12.60 24.04 8.58
C SER A 284 11.50 24.79 7.80
N THR A 285 10.57 25.42 8.53
CA THR A 285 9.56 26.33 7.96
C THR A 285 9.94 27.80 8.19
N SER A 286 9.20 28.71 7.56
CA SER A 286 9.35 30.17 7.73
C SER A 286 8.45 30.73 8.84
N LEU A 287 7.96 29.88 9.74
CA LEU A 287 7.11 30.30 10.86
C LEU A 287 7.93 31.09 11.87
N THR A 288 7.36 32.20 12.35
CA THR A 288 7.93 32.99 13.45
C THR A 288 7.20 32.78 14.78
N CYS A 289 5.96 32.29 14.71
CA CYS A 289 5.14 31.96 15.87
C CYS A 289 4.17 30.83 15.51
N LEU A 290 3.81 30.02 16.50
CA LEU A 290 2.71 29.07 16.36
C LEU A 290 1.37 29.71 16.75
N PRO A 291 0.24 29.25 16.19
CA PRO A 291 -1.08 29.57 16.72
C PRO A 291 -1.27 28.93 18.11
N TYR A 292 -2.42 29.17 18.73
CA TYR A 292 -2.76 28.48 19.98
C TYR A 292 -2.71 26.95 19.76
N LEU A 293 -1.95 26.27 20.61
CA LEU A 293 -1.87 24.82 20.64
C LEU A 293 -3.16 24.25 21.24
N ASN A 294 -3.63 23.13 20.70
CA ASN A 294 -4.74 22.40 21.32
C ASN A 294 -4.23 21.66 22.57
N LYS A 295 -5.15 21.28 23.47
CA LYS A 295 -4.81 20.63 24.75
C LYS A 295 -4.27 19.19 24.60
N ASP A 296 -4.52 18.55 23.47
CA ASP A 296 -4.23 17.15 23.19
C ASP A 296 -2.95 16.99 22.32
N LEU A 297 -2.21 18.09 22.07
CA LEU A 297 -0.94 18.04 21.35
C LEU A 297 0.13 17.37 22.22
N GLU A 298 0.66 16.25 21.73
CA GLU A 298 1.61 15.37 22.41
C GLU A 298 3.04 15.62 21.92
N GLU A 299 3.23 15.86 20.63
CA GLU A 299 4.56 15.99 20.00
C GLU A 299 4.66 17.22 19.08
N LEU A 300 5.75 17.98 19.23
CA LEU A 300 6.07 19.13 18.38
C LEU A 300 7.51 19.05 17.84
N TYR A 301 7.63 18.91 16.52
CA TYR A 301 8.89 18.98 15.78
C TYR A 301 8.99 20.32 15.06
N ALA A 302 10.05 21.09 15.34
CA ALA A 302 10.23 22.46 14.84
C ALA A 302 11.71 22.83 14.65
N GLN A 303 12.57 21.84 14.42
CA GLN A 303 13.99 22.02 14.20
C GLN A 303 14.23 22.86 12.94
N GLY A 304 15.12 23.87 13.06
CA GLY A 304 15.43 24.76 11.94
C GLY A 304 14.37 25.84 11.66
N THR A 305 13.31 25.90 12.47
CA THR A 305 12.28 26.95 12.39
C THR A 305 12.61 28.05 13.39
N ALA A 306 12.69 29.30 12.92
CA ALA A 306 13.05 30.47 13.72
C ALA A 306 11.86 30.98 14.57
N LEU A 307 11.23 30.09 15.34
CA LEU A 307 10.14 30.43 16.24
C LEU A 307 10.63 31.41 17.31
N THR A 308 9.78 32.38 17.61
CA THR A 308 9.95 33.39 18.67
C THR A 308 8.83 33.33 19.70
N CYS A 309 7.74 32.61 19.41
CA CYS A 309 6.66 32.36 20.37
C CYS A 309 5.92 31.04 20.16
N ILE A 310 5.48 30.48 21.30
CA ILE A 310 4.52 29.38 21.43
C ILE A 310 3.48 29.87 22.45
N PRO A 311 2.30 30.36 22.01
CA PRO A 311 1.38 31.14 22.86
C PRO A 311 0.86 30.42 24.11
N ASN A 312 0.64 29.11 24.01
CA ASN A 312 0.18 28.26 25.11
C ASN A 312 0.80 26.86 24.98
N GLN A 313 1.31 26.31 26.07
CA GLN A 313 1.94 24.99 26.07
C GLN A 313 1.10 23.99 26.88
N PRO A 314 0.80 22.79 26.34
CA PRO A 314 0.34 21.65 27.12
C PRO A 314 1.42 21.20 28.11
N ILE A 315 1.01 20.65 29.25
CA ILE A 315 1.92 20.21 30.33
C ILE A 315 2.82 19.04 29.89
N ASP A 316 2.30 18.12 29.08
CA ASP A 316 2.97 16.90 28.66
C ASP A 316 3.56 17.00 27.23
N LEU A 317 3.66 18.21 26.68
CA LEU A 317 4.17 18.42 25.32
C LEU A 317 5.64 18.00 25.23
N LEU A 318 5.91 16.96 24.43
CA LEU A 318 7.27 16.53 24.14
C LEU A 318 7.92 17.50 23.15
N MET A 319 8.95 18.19 23.63
CA MET A 319 9.73 19.16 22.86
C MET A 319 11.23 18.91 23.02
N SER A 320 12.00 19.01 21.93
CA SER A 320 13.46 19.09 22.01
C SER A 320 13.89 20.53 22.29
N ALA A 321 14.18 20.87 23.54
CA ALA A 321 14.51 22.25 23.96
C ALA A 321 15.75 22.84 23.27
N SER A 322 16.66 22.02 22.75
CA SER A 322 17.85 22.47 22.00
C SER A 322 17.53 23.08 20.63
N ASN A 323 16.28 22.97 20.17
CA ASN A 323 15.91 23.25 18.79
C ASN A 323 15.23 24.61 18.59
N PHE A 324 15.01 25.38 19.66
CA PHE A 324 14.32 26.67 19.60
C PHE A 324 15.29 27.86 19.77
N GLY A 325 15.05 28.94 19.03
CA GLY A 325 15.79 30.21 19.17
C GLY A 325 15.50 30.98 20.47
N PHE A 326 14.71 30.41 21.37
CA PHE A 326 14.31 30.94 22.66
C PHE A 326 14.08 29.80 23.64
N THR A 327 14.07 30.09 24.94
CA THR A 327 13.65 29.13 25.97
C THR A 327 12.14 29.24 26.16
N PRO A 328 11.35 28.22 25.82
CA PRO A 328 9.91 28.27 26.05
C PRO A 328 9.59 28.36 27.54
N ALA A 329 8.51 29.06 27.90
CA ALA A 329 8.10 29.21 29.29
C ALA A 329 7.60 27.88 29.85
N VAL A 330 8.18 27.41 30.95
CA VAL A 330 7.73 26.17 31.61
C VAL A 330 6.41 26.42 32.34
N CYS A 331 5.37 25.66 32.01
CA CYS A 331 4.07 25.77 32.66
C CYS A 331 4.02 24.98 33.99
N PRO A 332 3.56 25.58 35.10
CA PRO A 332 3.36 24.86 36.35
C PRO A 332 2.35 23.72 36.23
N ALA A 333 2.57 22.61 36.95
CA ALA A 333 1.68 21.46 36.92
C ALA A 333 0.23 21.75 37.40
N GLY A 334 0.04 22.81 38.19
CA GLY A 334 -1.27 23.25 38.69
C GLY A 334 -1.88 24.44 37.95
N ASP A 335 -1.17 25.03 36.98
CA ASP A 335 -1.61 26.21 36.23
C ASP A 335 -1.01 26.16 34.81
N PRO A 336 -1.52 25.27 33.93
CA PRO A 336 -0.99 25.13 32.58
C PRO A 336 -1.16 26.45 31.83
N CYS A 337 -0.16 26.87 31.04
CA CYS A 337 -0.26 28.08 30.21
C CYS A 337 -1.29 27.93 29.07
N TYR A 338 -2.07 26.84 29.06
CA TYR A 338 -3.27 26.67 28.27
C TYR A 338 -4.33 27.69 28.72
N ILE A 339 -4.23 28.90 28.19
CA ILE A 339 -5.32 29.86 28.27
C ILE A 339 -6.41 29.31 27.34
N ALA A 340 -7.56 28.92 27.92
CA ALA A 340 -8.75 28.65 27.14
C ALA A 340 -9.03 29.87 26.26
N LEU A 341 -9.20 29.66 24.94
CA LEU A 341 -9.47 30.73 23.98
C LEU A 341 -10.48 31.71 24.59
N PRO A 342 -10.16 33.03 24.66
CA PRO A 342 -11.10 34.01 25.17
C PRO A 342 -12.43 33.82 24.46
N SER A 343 -13.52 33.77 25.24
CA SER A 343 -14.88 33.38 24.86
C SER A 343 -15.57 34.30 23.82
N LEU A 344 -14.81 34.96 22.95
CA LEU A 344 -15.29 35.71 21.78
C LEU A 344 -14.93 35.04 20.43
N ALA A 345 -14.00 34.08 20.37
CA ALA A 345 -13.62 33.40 19.13
C ALA A 345 -14.38 32.07 18.87
N MET A 346 -15.26 31.66 19.80
CA MET A 346 -16.10 30.47 19.65
C MET A 346 -17.22 30.63 18.60
N LYS A 347 -17.33 31.80 17.96
CA LYS A 347 -18.31 32.07 16.88
C LYS A 347 -17.87 31.65 15.48
N VAL A 348 -16.60 31.25 15.26
CA VAL A 348 -16.12 30.92 13.91
C VAL A 348 -15.92 29.41 13.69
N PHE A 349 -15.75 28.60 14.76
CA PHE A 349 -15.46 27.16 14.63
C PHE A 349 -16.62 26.21 14.93
N LEU A 350 -17.81 26.71 15.28
CA LEU A 350 -19.01 25.89 15.48
C LEU A 350 -20.16 26.21 14.50
N GLN A 351 -19.93 27.04 13.48
CA GLN A 351 -20.88 27.22 12.39
C GLN A 351 -20.40 26.48 11.13
N GLY A 352 -20.49 25.15 11.18
CA GLY A 352 -20.70 24.37 9.96
C GLY A 352 -22.10 24.68 9.37
N PRO A 353 -22.34 24.40 8.09
CA PRO A 353 -23.46 24.95 7.32
C PRO A 353 -24.85 24.33 7.61
N PHE A 354 -25.09 23.81 8.80
CA PHE A 354 -26.40 23.28 9.20
C PHE A 354 -26.70 23.55 10.68
N ASP A 355 -27.61 24.51 10.93
CA ASP A 355 -28.90 24.41 11.66
C ASP A 355 -29.15 25.57 12.66
N PRO A 356 -30.31 26.27 12.66
CA PRO A 356 -31.40 26.37 11.67
C PRO A 356 -31.38 27.66 10.82
#